data_AF-A0A928XTJ1-F1
#
_entry.id   AF-A0A928XTJ1-F1
#
_cell.length_a   1.000
_cell.length_b   1.000
_cell.length_c   1.000
_cell.angle_alpha   90.00
_cell.angle_beta   90.00
_cell.angle_gamma   90.00
#
_symmetry.space_group_name_H-M   'P 1'
#
loop_
_entity.id
_entity.type
_entity.pdbx_description
1 polymer ?
#
loop_
_entity_poly.entity_id
_entity_poly.type
_entity_poly.pdbx_seq_one_letter_code
_entity_poly.pdbx_strand_id
1 'polypeptide(L)'
;MSSAEPEPPPSEDAPEGASQEASPSAADETVDGLLRRFLSLPPIQVTAPPPPDPLIDRNASTLPAPGKTPNLTSFDEKLADVEPLLATTNWEGVVEVLSKQETLPPPLALLYAVALKERGAKGDPEGLAIRSVAALLCVPETSETALVVAKRLLRTNPVTWQTRRAPSAKVSIGIALAVAVLGALLGFLLGPGAPVFR
;
A
#
# COMPACT_ATOMS: atom_id res chain seq x y z
N MET A 1 -4.15 66.78 4.01
CA MET A 1 -4.89 66.48 5.25
C MET A 1 -4.60 65.01 5.52
N SER A 2 -3.51 64.66 6.23
CA SER A 2 -3.36 64.74 7.71
C SER A 2 -4.59 64.08 8.35
N SER A 3 -4.48 62.91 8.97
CA SER A 3 -3.59 62.65 10.10
C SER A 3 -3.01 61.24 10.14
N ALA A 4 -1.74 61.18 10.52
CA ALA A 4 -1.08 60.06 11.16
C ALA A 4 -1.48 59.99 12.64
N GLU A 5 -1.56 58.80 13.25
CA GLU A 5 -1.24 58.53 14.68
C GLU A 5 -1.41 57.02 15.02
N PRO A 6 -0.84 56.49 16.12
CA PRO A 6 0.54 56.00 16.18
C PRO A 6 0.64 54.53 16.68
N GLU A 7 1.78 53.88 16.43
CA GLU A 7 2.25 52.75 17.25
C GLU A 7 2.71 53.25 18.63
N PRO A 8 2.45 52.46 19.70
CA PRO A 8 3.53 52.24 20.64
C PRO A 8 3.78 50.74 20.98
N PRO A 9 5.06 50.36 21.23
CA PRO A 9 5.50 49.07 21.82
C PRO A 9 5.40 49.16 23.37
N PRO A 10 6.04 48.33 24.24
CA PRO A 10 6.71 47.01 24.20
C PRO A 10 6.02 46.02 25.20
N SER A 11 6.48 44.80 25.50
CA SER A 11 7.47 44.42 26.55
C SER A 11 7.71 42.90 26.44
N GLU A 12 8.93 42.38 26.23
CA GLU A 12 9.87 41.99 27.31
C GLU A 12 9.17 41.54 28.59
N ASP A 13 8.97 40.23 28.77
CA ASP A 13 9.51 39.49 29.92
C ASP A 13 9.16 37.98 29.90
N ALA A 14 10.24 37.19 29.96
CA ALA A 14 10.40 35.89 30.63
C ALA A 14 9.85 34.58 30.01
N PRO A 15 10.44 33.40 30.32
CA PRO A 15 11.70 33.16 31.04
C PRO A 15 12.75 32.40 30.22
N GLU A 16 13.99 32.86 30.40
CA GLU A 16 15.21 32.08 30.32
C GLU A 16 15.17 30.99 31.42
N GLY A 17 15.46 29.74 31.07
CA GLY A 17 15.76 28.69 32.04
C GLY A 17 14.77 27.54 32.11
N ALA A 18 14.92 26.58 31.19
CA ALA A 18 14.73 25.18 31.53
C ALA A 18 15.65 24.33 30.66
N SER A 19 16.80 24.00 31.25
CA SER A 19 17.61 22.85 30.95
C SER A 19 16.74 21.68 30.45
N GLN A 20 16.77 21.40 29.16
CA GLN A 20 16.33 20.11 28.66
C GLN A 20 17.58 19.33 28.32
N GLU A 21 17.85 18.38 29.22
CA GLU A 21 18.87 17.35 29.11
C GLU A 21 19.03 16.90 27.67
N ALA A 22 20.29 16.84 27.25
CA ALA A 22 20.72 16.20 26.04
C ALA A 22 20.05 14.81 25.94
N SER A 23 19.03 14.72 25.08
CA SER A 23 18.52 13.43 24.60
C SER A 23 19.72 12.67 24.05
N PRO A 24 20.01 11.46 24.54
CA PRO A 24 21.05 10.64 23.95
C PRO A 24 20.70 10.41 22.49
N SER A 25 21.61 10.86 21.64
CA SER A 25 21.71 10.62 20.21
C SER A 25 21.15 9.23 19.84
N ALA A 26 19.91 9.22 19.34
CA ALA A 26 19.27 8.07 18.70
C ALA A 26 19.76 7.90 17.24
N ALA A 27 20.93 8.45 16.91
CA ALA A 27 21.46 8.47 15.55
C ALA A 27 22.51 7.38 15.28
N ASP A 28 22.75 6.48 16.24
CA ASP A 28 23.73 5.39 16.09
C ASP A 28 23.11 3.99 16.25
N GLU A 29 21.84 3.84 15.87
CA GLU A 29 21.30 2.51 15.50
C GLU A 29 21.89 2.15 14.13
N THR A 30 23.16 1.75 14.18
CA THR A 30 23.90 1.13 13.08
C THR A 30 23.08 0.00 12.46
N VAL A 31 23.16 -0.13 11.13
CA VAL A 31 22.49 -1.19 10.34
C VAL A 31 22.74 -2.59 10.94
N ASP A 32 23.89 -2.79 11.58
CA ASP A 32 24.24 -4.01 12.32
C ASP A 32 23.35 -4.32 13.53
N GLY A 33 22.88 -3.31 14.26
CA GLY A 33 21.93 -3.49 15.38
C GLY A 33 20.56 -3.95 14.88
N LEU A 34 20.13 -3.41 13.75
CA LEU A 34 18.88 -3.79 13.08
C LEU A 34 18.95 -5.22 12.51
N LEU A 35 20.09 -5.60 11.91
CA LEU A 35 20.34 -6.96 11.43
C LEU A 35 20.41 -7.97 12.59
N ARG A 36 21.05 -7.63 13.72
CA ARG A 36 21.06 -8.51 14.90
C ARG A 36 19.68 -8.70 15.52
N ARG A 37 18.87 -7.65 15.59
CA ARG A 37 17.46 -7.77 16.04
C ARG A 37 16.63 -8.63 15.10
N PHE A 38 16.81 -8.49 13.79
CA PHE A 38 16.12 -9.34 12.81
C PHE A 38 16.55 -10.81 12.87
N LEU A 39 17.84 -11.06 13.07
CA LEU A 39 18.39 -12.42 13.17
C LEU A 39 18.12 -13.09 14.52
N SER A 40 17.81 -12.31 15.57
CA SER A 40 17.48 -12.81 16.90
C SER A 40 15.97 -12.97 17.13
N LEU A 41 15.13 -12.76 16.12
CA LEU A 41 13.72 -13.13 16.23
C LEU A 41 13.64 -14.66 16.37
N PRO A 42 12.95 -15.18 17.40
CA PRO A 42 12.71 -16.62 17.49
C PRO A 42 12.03 -17.06 16.20
N PRO A 43 12.38 -18.24 15.66
CA PRO A 43 11.74 -18.76 14.46
C PRO A 43 10.22 -18.69 14.67
N ILE A 44 9.53 -17.99 13.77
CA ILE A 44 8.08 -18.01 13.72
C ILE A 44 7.73 -19.48 13.57
N GLN A 45 7.30 -20.09 14.66
CA GLN A 45 6.70 -21.41 14.67
C GLN A 45 5.46 -21.25 13.81
N VAL A 46 5.58 -21.55 12.51
CA VAL A 46 4.44 -21.78 11.64
C VAL A 46 3.83 -23.05 12.19
N THR A 47 3.02 -22.89 13.23
CA THR A 47 2.17 -23.95 13.75
C THR A 47 1.43 -24.47 12.54
N ALA A 48 1.72 -25.73 12.19
CA ALA A 48 1.05 -26.41 11.10
C ALA A 48 -0.45 -26.12 11.21
N PRO A 49 -1.11 -25.76 10.10
CA PRO A 49 -2.54 -25.49 10.14
C PRO A 49 -3.20 -26.66 10.88
N PRO A 50 -4.01 -26.39 11.92
CA PRO A 50 -4.63 -27.45 12.68
C PRO A 50 -5.36 -28.38 11.69
N PRO A 51 -5.29 -29.71 11.89
CA PRO A 51 -6.05 -30.62 11.06
C PRO A 51 -7.51 -30.15 11.03
N PRO A 52 -8.16 -30.12 9.86
CA PRO A 52 -9.52 -29.63 9.74
C PRO A 52 -10.38 -30.43 10.71
N ASP A 53 -10.95 -29.76 11.72
CA ASP A 53 -11.84 -30.40 12.68
C ASP A 53 -12.96 -31.12 11.91
N PRO A 54 -13.01 -32.46 11.96
CA PRO A 54 -14.18 -33.16 11.46
C PRO A 54 -15.29 -32.91 12.48
N LEU A 55 -16.40 -32.34 12.03
CA LEU A 55 -17.66 -32.17 12.77
C LEU A 55 -17.78 -30.90 13.62
N ILE A 56 -17.60 -29.73 13.00
CA ILE A 56 -18.60 -28.68 13.24
C ILE A 56 -19.76 -29.01 12.31
N ASP A 57 -20.75 -29.72 12.88
CA ASP A 57 -22.08 -29.79 12.32
C ASP A 57 -22.52 -28.36 12.03
N ARG A 58 -22.49 -28.07 10.73
CA ARG A 58 -23.14 -26.93 10.12
C ARG A 58 -24.54 -26.91 10.67
N ASN A 59 -24.79 -26.02 11.63
CA ASN A 59 -26.05 -25.33 11.71
C ASN A 59 -26.44 -25.05 10.26
N ALA A 60 -27.50 -25.73 9.84
CA ALA A 60 -28.17 -25.52 8.58
C ALA A 60 -28.74 -24.10 8.63
N SER A 61 -27.86 -23.11 8.48
CA SER A 61 -28.16 -21.86 7.85
C SER A 61 -28.62 -22.26 6.47
N THR A 62 -29.91 -22.51 6.40
CA THR A 62 -30.70 -22.61 5.18
C THR A 62 -30.24 -21.43 4.34
N LEU A 63 -29.39 -21.71 3.35
CA LEU A 63 -29.05 -20.74 2.32
C LEU A 63 -30.39 -20.28 1.78
N PRO A 64 -30.76 -19.00 1.91
CA PRO A 64 -31.96 -18.51 1.28
C PRO A 64 -31.84 -18.84 -0.20
N ALA A 65 -32.90 -19.46 -0.73
CA ALA A 65 -32.93 -19.95 -2.10
C ALA A 65 -32.38 -18.90 -3.09
N PRO A 66 -31.62 -19.31 -4.12
CA PRO A 66 -31.13 -18.40 -5.16
C PRO A 66 -32.32 -17.92 -6.00
N GLY A 67 -33.04 -16.93 -5.53
CA GLY A 67 -34.29 -16.50 -6.18
C GLY A 67 -34.69 -15.05 -5.96
N LYS A 68 -34.02 -14.33 -5.06
CA LYS A 68 -34.24 -12.89 -4.91
C LYS A 68 -33.02 -12.29 -4.24
N THR A 69 -32.08 -11.81 -5.04
CA THR A 69 -31.19 -10.76 -4.57
C THR A 69 -32.09 -9.64 -4.03
N PRO A 70 -31.90 -9.17 -2.78
CA PRO A 70 -32.61 -7.99 -2.34
C PRO A 70 -32.34 -6.91 -3.37
N ASN A 71 -33.42 -6.34 -3.92
CA ASN A 71 -33.37 -5.19 -4.80
C ASN A 71 -32.74 -4.05 -3.99
N LEU A 72 -31.42 -3.98 -3.96
CA LEU A 72 -30.64 -2.82 -3.53
C LEU A 72 -30.73 -1.76 -4.65
N THR A 73 -31.94 -1.47 -5.11
CA THR A 73 -32.27 -0.61 -6.27
C THR A 73 -32.09 0.88 -5.97
N SER A 74 -31.49 1.22 -4.83
CA SER A 74 -31.08 2.58 -4.51
C SER A 74 -29.56 2.72 -4.50
N PHE A 75 -28.82 1.81 -5.12
CA PHE A 75 -27.47 2.16 -5.53
C PHE A 75 -27.58 3.15 -6.68
N ASP A 76 -27.22 4.39 -6.36
CA ASP A 76 -27.07 5.57 -7.23
C ASP A 76 -27.04 5.24 -8.73
N GLU A 77 -27.84 5.94 -9.54
CA GLU A 77 -27.82 5.89 -11.01
C GLU A 77 -26.39 5.97 -11.57
N LYS A 78 -25.53 6.69 -10.87
CA LYS A 78 -24.09 6.88 -11.17
C LYS A 78 -23.27 5.58 -11.09
N LEU A 79 -23.67 4.61 -10.28
CA LEU A 79 -22.97 3.33 -10.19
C LEU A 79 -23.18 2.51 -11.46
N ALA A 80 -24.35 2.64 -12.10
CA ALA A 80 -24.65 1.95 -13.36
C ALA A 80 -23.69 2.35 -14.49
N ASP A 81 -23.22 3.60 -14.50
CA ASP A 81 -22.23 4.10 -15.46
C ASP A 81 -20.81 3.59 -15.16
N VAL A 82 -20.49 3.36 -13.87
CA VAL A 82 -19.14 2.99 -13.41
C VAL A 82 -18.91 1.48 -13.48
N GLU A 83 -19.94 0.67 -13.24
CA GLU A 83 -19.87 -0.79 -13.25
C GLU A 83 -19.29 -1.40 -14.56
N PRO A 84 -19.69 -0.97 -15.78
CA PRO A 84 -19.07 -1.50 -17.00
C PRO A 84 -17.59 -1.11 -17.15
N LEU A 85 -17.18 0.05 -16.61
CA LEU A 85 -15.79 0.49 -16.60
C LEU A 85 -14.93 -0.35 -15.65
N LEU A 86 -15.50 -0.75 -14.50
CA LEU A 86 -14.84 -1.67 -13.58
C LEU A 86 -14.68 -3.06 -14.19
N ALA A 87 -15.68 -3.57 -14.90
CA ALA A 87 -15.61 -4.87 -15.56
C ALA A 87 -14.48 -4.94 -16.60
N THR A 88 -14.19 -3.82 -17.27
CA THR A 88 -13.11 -3.69 -18.25
C THR A 88 -11.78 -3.23 -17.63
N THR A 89 -11.73 -3.04 -16.31
CA THR A 89 -10.55 -2.52 -15.59
C THR A 89 -10.08 -1.16 -16.11
N ASN A 90 -10.99 -0.36 -16.69
CA ASN A 90 -10.70 0.95 -17.27
C ASN A 90 -10.70 2.04 -16.19
N TRP A 91 -9.63 2.10 -15.39
CA TRP A 91 -9.50 3.07 -14.30
C TRP A 91 -9.53 4.53 -14.75
N GLU A 92 -9.09 4.83 -15.97
CA GLU A 92 -9.12 6.19 -16.51
C GLU A 92 -10.55 6.69 -16.71
N GLY A 93 -11.41 5.84 -17.29
CA GLY A 93 -12.83 6.14 -17.45
C GLY A 93 -13.51 6.33 -16.10
N VAL A 94 -13.18 5.49 -15.10
CA VAL A 94 -13.74 5.62 -13.74
C VAL A 94 -13.37 6.97 -13.13
N VAL A 95 -12.11 7.38 -13.26
CA VAL A 95 -11.65 8.69 -12.79
C VAL A 95 -12.40 9.82 -13.51
N GLU A 96 -12.56 9.74 -14.84
CA GLU A 96 -13.24 10.77 -15.62
C GLU A 96 -14.73 10.92 -15.27
N VAL A 97 -15.44 9.80 -15.08
CA VAL A 97 -16.87 9.81 -14.71
C VAL A 97 -17.05 10.35 -13.31
N LEU A 98 -16.23 9.91 -12.36
CA LEU A 98 -16.34 10.32 -10.96
C LEU A 98 -15.81 11.73 -10.70
N SER A 99 -14.83 12.22 -11.46
CA SER A 99 -14.30 13.59 -11.29
C SER A 99 -15.27 14.68 -11.73
N LYS A 100 -16.27 14.36 -12.55
CA LYS A 100 -17.34 15.29 -12.97
C LYS A 100 -18.31 15.61 -11.84
N GLN A 101 -18.24 14.88 -10.72
CA GLN A 101 -19.15 15.03 -9.60
C GLN A 101 -18.50 15.86 -8.48
N GLU A 102 -19.18 16.91 -8.06
CA GLU A 102 -18.72 17.76 -6.96
C GLU A 102 -18.82 17.06 -5.59
N THR A 103 -19.84 16.22 -5.41
CA THR A 103 -20.10 15.52 -4.14
C THR A 103 -20.25 14.02 -4.40
N LEU A 104 -19.26 13.26 -3.91
CA LEU A 104 -19.23 11.81 -4.01
C LEU A 104 -19.67 11.18 -2.68
N PRO A 105 -20.63 10.24 -2.70
CA PRO A 105 -20.91 9.38 -1.56
C PRO A 105 -19.66 8.63 -1.09
N PRO A 106 -19.49 8.34 0.21
CA PRO A 106 -18.29 7.66 0.73
C PRO A 106 -17.90 6.36 -0.02
N PRO A 107 -18.84 5.47 -0.43
CA PRO A 107 -18.47 4.30 -1.24
C PRO A 107 -17.84 4.66 -2.60
N LEU A 108 -18.40 5.65 -3.30
CA LEU A 108 -17.91 6.10 -4.61
C LEU A 108 -16.61 6.91 -4.48
N ALA A 109 -16.49 7.70 -3.42
CA ALA A 109 -15.26 8.40 -3.08
C ALA A 109 -14.10 7.42 -2.82
N LEU A 110 -14.37 6.31 -2.10
CA LEU A 110 -13.39 5.25 -1.91
C LEU A 110 -12.99 4.59 -3.24
N LEU A 111 -13.95 4.31 -4.11
CA LEU A 111 -13.68 3.77 -5.44
C LEU A 111 -12.84 4.72 -6.30
N TYR A 112 -13.13 6.02 -6.24
CA TYR A 112 -12.36 7.06 -6.91
C TYR A 112 -10.91 7.12 -6.39
N ALA A 113 -10.70 7.01 -5.07
CA ALA A 113 -9.37 6.95 -4.48
C ALA A 113 -8.56 5.74 -4.97
N VAL A 114 -9.20 4.56 -5.07
CA VAL A 114 -8.58 3.36 -5.64
C VAL A 114 -8.22 3.58 -7.11
N ALA A 115 -9.12 4.15 -7.91
CA ALA A 115 -8.87 4.42 -9.32
C ALA A 115 -7.70 5.43 -9.53
N LEU A 116 -7.61 6.47 -8.69
CA LEU A 116 -6.47 7.41 -8.70
C LEU A 116 -5.14 6.71 -8.38
N LYS A 117 -5.14 5.79 -7.39
CA LYS A 117 -3.96 5.03 -7.00
C LYS A 117 -3.51 4.07 -8.10
N GLU A 118 -4.44 3.31 -8.69
CA GLU A 118 -4.14 2.37 -9.78
C GLU A 118 -3.66 3.07 -11.06
N ARG A 119 -4.19 4.26 -11.36
CA ARG A 119 -3.72 5.08 -12.48
C ARG A 119 -2.33 5.69 -12.23
N GLY A 120 -1.90 5.83 -10.97
CA GLY A 120 -0.71 6.61 -10.61
C GLY A 120 -0.89 8.11 -10.91
N ALA A 121 -2.12 8.61 -10.85
CA ALA A 121 -2.42 10.01 -11.10
C ALA A 121 -1.93 10.91 -9.95
N LYS A 122 -1.66 12.19 -10.26
CA LYS A 122 -1.35 13.20 -9.24
C LYS A 122 -2.60 13.50 -8.41
N GLY A 123 -2.49 13.37 -7.09
CA GLY A 123 -3.57 13.63 -6.14
C GLY A 123 -3.23 13.09 -4.76
N ASP A 124 -4.17 13.20 -3.84
CA ASP A 124 -4.10 12.61 -2.49
C ASP A 124 -5.07 11.43 -2.38
N PRO A 125 -4.78 10.27 -3.02
CA PRO A 125 -5.65 9.10 -2.95
C PRO A 125 -5.73 8.56 -1.52
N GLU A 126 -4.68 8.72 -0.72
CA GLU A 126 -4.61 8.20 0.64
C GLU A 126 -5.52 8.97 1.58
N GLY A 127 -5.46 10.31 1.59
CA GLY A 127 -6.37 11.13 2.40
C GLY A 127 -7.82 11.00 1.97
N LEU A 128 -8.10 10.79 0.68
CA LEU A 128 -9.47 10.56 0.19
C LEU A 128 -10.01 9.19 0.63
N ALA A 129 -9.18 8.13 0.56
CA ALA A 129 -9.56 6.82 1.06
C ALA A 129 -9.79 6.82 2.58
N ILE A 130 -8.94 7.49 3.37
CA ILE A 130 -9.09 7.60 4.83
C ILE A 130 -10.43 8.25 5.17
N ARG A 131 -10.75 9.39 4.56
CA ARG A 131 -12.02 10.11 4.75
C ARG A 131 -13.23 9.24 4.41
N SER A 132 -13.14 8.54 3.28
CA SER A 132 -14.22 7.66 2.81
C SER A 132 -14.43 6.48 3.76
N VAL A 133 -13.35 5.82 4.20
CA VAL A 133 -13.42 4.70 5.14
C VAL A 133 -13.89 5.16 6.52
N ALA A 134 -13.43 6.32 7.00
CA ALA A 134 -13.87 6.90 8.26
C ALA A 134 -15.39 7.16 8.24
N ALA A 135 -15.90 7.75 7.15
CA ALA A 135 -17.33 7.97 6.96
C ALA A 135 -18.13 6.66 6.87
N LEU A 136 -17.61 5.62 6.18
CA LEU A 136 -18.26 4.31 6.08
C LEU A 136 -18.33 3.57 7.43
N LEU A 137 -17.33 3.75 8.28
CA LEU A 137 -17.24 3.12 9.60
C LEU A 137 -17.84 3.97 10.72
N CYS A 138 -18.32 5.18 10.41
CA CYS A 138 -18.81 6.17 11.39
C CYS A 138 -17.78 6.48 12.50
N VAL A 139 -16.50 6.59 12.13
CA VAL A 139 -15.38 6.93 13.04
C VAL A 139 -14.73 8.25 12.61
N PRO A 140 -14.03 8.97 13.51
CA PRO A 140 -13.27 10.16 13.12
C PRO A 140 -12.13 9.81 12.16
N GLU A 141 -11.74 10.75 11.29
CA GLU A 141 -10.66 10.59 10.31
C GLU A 141 -9.29 10.33 10.95
N THR A 142 -9.11 10.75 12.20
CA THR A 142 -7.90 10.51 13.02
C THR A 142 -7.84 9.11 13.62
N SER A 143 -8.88 8.29 13.43
CA SER A 143 -8.92 6.91 13.93
C SER A 143 -7.83 6.05 13.27
N GLU A 144 -7.01 5.39 14.09
CA GLU A 144 -6.02 4.43 13.63
C GLU A 144 -6.66 3.29 12.82
N THR A 145 -7.89 2.90 13.17
CA THR A 145 -8.63 1.87 12.45
C THR A 145 -8.93 2.29 11.01
N ALA A 146 -9.43 3.51 10.80
CA ALA A 146 -9.72 4.02 9.46
C ALA A 146 -8.43 4.14 8.63
N LEU A 147 -7.35 4.61 9.24
CA LEU A 147 -6.03 4.71 8.61
C LEU A 147 -5.50 3.34 8.16
N VAL A 148 -5.52 2.34 9.04
CA VAL A 148 -5.01 1.00 8.72
C VAL A 148 -5.85 0.35 7.63
N VAL A 149 -7.17 0.47 7.69
CA VAL A 149 -8.08 -0.10 6.68
C VAL A 149 -7.87 0.58 5.33
N ALA A 150 -7.85 1.92 5.27
CA ALA A 150 -7.60 2.67 4.05
C ALA A 150 -6.24 2.32 3.42
N LYS A 151 -5.16 2.27 4.22
CA LYS A 151 -3.83 1.87 3.74
C LYS A 151 -3.80 0.43 3.21
N ARG A 152 -4.52 -0.50 3.85
CA ARG A 152 -4.61 -1.89 3.37
C ARG A 152 -5.39 -2.00 2.06
N LEU A 153 -6.48 -1.24 1.91
CA LEU A 153 -7.28 -1.21 0.69
C LEU A 153 -6.50 -0.62 -0.50
N LEU A 154 -5.71 0.43 -0.26
CA LEU A 154 -4.90 1.08 -1.31
C LEU A 154 -3.58 0.38 -1.60
N ARG A 155 -3.24 -0.67 -0.85
CA ARG A 155 -2.02 -1.42 -1.12
C ARG A 155 -2.22 -2.16 -2.44
N THR A 156 -1.48 -1.74 -3.47
CA THR A 156 -1.46 -2.41 -4.78
C THR A 156 -1.39 -3.90 -4.56
N ASN A 157 -2.44 -4.62 -4.99
CA ASN A 157 -2.58 -6.02 -4.69
C ASN A 157 -1.34 -6.74 -5.24
N PRO A 158 -0.54 -7.37 -4.37
CA PRO A 158 0.67 -8.01 -4.81
C PRO A 158 0.35 -9.17 -5.78
N VAL A 159 -0.89 -9.65 -5.94
CA VAL A 159 -1.23 -10.66 -6.97
C VAL A 159 -0.72 -10.32 -8.40
N THR A 160 -0.44 -9.07 -8.74
CA THR A 160 0.32 -8.71 -9.97
C THR A 160 1.74 -9.30 -10.06
N TRP A 161 2.43 -9.59 -8.94
CA TRP A 161 3.67 -10.38 -8.93
C TRP A 161 3.41 -11.86 -9.21
N GLN A 162 2.23 -12.39 -8.87
CA GLN A 162 1.86 -13.77 -9.17
C GLN A 162 1.48 -13.95 -10.65
N THR A 163 0.93 -12.92 -11.30
CA THR A 163 0.61 -12.94 -12.74
C THR A 163 1.76 -12.53 -13.64
N ARG A 164 2.94 -12.16 -13.10
CA ARG A 164 4.16 -12.09 -13.91
C ARG A 164 4.44 -13.50 -14.45
N ARG A 165 4.04 -13.75 -15.70
CA ARG A 165 4.42 -14.93 -16.47
C ARG A 165 5.92 -15.12 -16.28
N ALA A 166 6.30 -16.31 -15.82
CA ALA A 166 7.71 -16.68 -15.72
C ALA A 166 8.41 -16.28 -17.04
N PRO A 167 9.60 -15.66 -16.98
CA PRO A 167 10.32 -15.26 -18.18
C PRO A 167 10.40 -16.44 -19.13
N SER A 168 10.12 -16.21 -20.42
CA SER A 168 10.00 -17.31 -21.38
C SER A 168 11.21 -18.23 -21.30
N ALA A 169 11.01 -19.54 -21.46
CA ALA A 169 12.09 -20.53 -21.33
C ALA A 169 13.34 -20.18 -22.17
N LYS A 170 13.15 -19.53 -23.32
CA LYS A 170 14.23 -19.02 -24.18
C LYS A 170 15.13 -18.01 -23.48
N VAL A 171 14.55 -17.07 -22.72
CA VAL A 171 15.30 -16.06 -21.96
C VAL A 171 16.05 -16.72 -20.81
N SER A 172 15.42 -17.65 -20.09
CA SER A 172 16.08 -18.39 -19.02
C SER A 172 17.26 -19.22 -19.53
N ILE A 173 17.10 -19.95 -20.63
CA ILE A 173 18.17 -20.72 -21.29
C ILE A 173 19.30 -19.79 -21.73
N GLY A 174 18.97 -18.65 -22.35
CA GLY A 174 19.97 -17.67 -22.78
C GLY A 174 20.83 -17.15 -21.63
N ILE A 175 20.20 -16.81 -20.49
CA ILE A 175 20.92 -16.39 -19.28
C ILE A 175 21.81 -17.51 -18.76
N ALA A 176 21.31 -18.74 -18.67
CA ALA A 176 22.09 -19.88 -18.21
C ALA A 176 23.33 -20.14 -19.09
N LEU A 177 23.17 -20.05 -20.42
CA LEU A 177 24.26 -20.21 -21.38
C LEU A 177 25.29 -19.09 -21.26
N ALA A 178 24.84 -17.84 -21.11
CA ALA A 178 25.72 -16.69 -20.93
C ALA A 178 26.58 -16.83 -19.66
N VAL A 179 25.96 -17.23 -18.54
CA VAL A 179 26.67 -17.47 -17.27
C VAL A 179 27.67 -18.61 -17.41
N ALA A 180 27.30 -19.71 -18.09
CA ALA A 180 28.21 -20.83 -18.32
C ALA A 180 29.43 -20.43 -19.17
N VAL A 181 29.22 -19.66 -20.24
CA VAL A 181 30.31 -19.17 -21.11
C VAL A 181 31.23 -18.21 -20.37
N LEU A 182 30.68 -17.27 -19.58
CA LEU A 182 31.49 -16.40 -18.74
C LEU A 182 32.29 -17.19 -17.71
N GLY A 183 31.67 -18.14 -17.01
CA GLY A 183 32.35 -19.00 -16.04
C GLY A 183 33.49 -19.80 -16.68
N ALA A 184 33.26 -20.35 -17.88
CA ALA A 184 34.29 -21.06 -18.64
C ALA A 184 35.44 -20.13 -19.07
N LEU A 185 35.14 -18.92 -19.54
CA LEU A 185 36.15 -17.92 -19.91
C LEU A 185 37.00 -17.49 -18.72
N LEU A 186 36.37 -17.19 -17.57
CA LEU A 186 37.10 -16.87 -16.35
C LEU A 186 37.95 -18.05 -15.88
N GLY A 187 37.39 -19.26 -15.87
CA GLY A 187 38.12 -20.48 -15.49
C GLY A 187 39.32 -20.76 -16.40
N PHE A 188 39.19 -20.48 -17.69
CA PHE A 188 40.30 -20.59 -18.65
C PHE A 188 41.37 -19.52 -18.39
N LEU A 189 40.96 -18.28 -18.12
CA LEU A 189 41.88 -17.15 -17.90
C LEU A 189 42.65 -17.23 -16.57
N LEU A 190 42.03 -17.82 -15.54
CA LEU A 190 42.60 -18.00 -14.19
C LEU A 190 43.19 -19.39 -13.97
N GLY A 191 43.02 -20.31 -14.92
CA GLY A 191 43.47 -21.69 -14.81
C GLY A 191 45.01 -21.82 -14.76
N PRO A 192 45.53 -22.94 -14.24
CA PRO A 192 46.97 -23.16 -14.02
C PRO A 192 47.83 -23.22 -15.30
N GLY A 193 47.24 -23.05 -16.48
CA GLY A 193 47.94 -22.90 -17.76
C GLY A 193 47.92 -21.47 -18.32
N ALA A 194 47.34 -20.50 -17.59
CA ALA A 194 47.25 -19.12 -18.03
C ALA A 194 48.66 -18.49 -18.12
N PRO A 195 48.97 -17.76 -19.21
CA PRO A 195 50.30 -17.20 -19.47
C PRO A 195 50.72 -16.12 -18.46
N VAL A 196 49.85 -15.74 -17.52
CA VAL A 196 50.11 -14.73 -16.49
C VAL A 196 51.06 -15.22 -15.40
N PHE A 197 51.19 -16.54 -15.21
CA PHE A 197 52.08 -17.15 -14.19
C PHE A 197 53.39 -17.72 -14.76
N ARG A 198 53.81 -17.28 -15.95
CA ARG A 198 55.04 -17.74 -16.60
C ARG A 198 56.07 -16.64 -16.76
#